data_AF-A0A8I2BBD5-F1
#
_entry.id   AF-A0A8I2BBD5-F1
#
_cell.length_a   1.000
_cell.length_b   1.000
_cell.length_c   1.000
_cell.angle_alpha   90.00
_cell.angle_beta   90.00
_cell.angle_gamma   90.00
#
_symmetry.space_group_name_H-M   'P 1'
#
loop_
_entity.id
_entity.type
_entity.pdbx_description
1 polymer ?
#
loop_
_entity_poly.entity_id
_entity_poly.type
_entity_poly.pdbx_seq_one_letter_code
_entity_poly.pdbx_strand_id
1 'polypeptide(L)'
;MKQCPTCRRTYDDNTAFCKECGVALCNSINPVQANPNPAYVHTASATNAVPMNEHKEWTLNGTFHAMGVFEGKKETIIKTNGPIMNIEQHKRLIIKYGRRQATVDAREITDVHVKKKTETAGFILIFIGVFFLIAPILGAILLDVELTGSDMTAGLIPALLGILVGYFGFTNKHYIITHRRGSFNLPFNGLDSAQRQEFLDYITRYSPYAVKTDLSLGW
;
A
#
# COMPACT_ATOMS: atom_id res chain seq x y z
N MET A 1 -12.54 -41.29 8.35
CA MET A 1 -12.04 -40.00 8.89
C MET A 1 -10.97 -39.46 7.95
N LYS A 2 -11.06 -38.20 7.56
CA LYS A 2 -10.07 -37.50 6.72
C LYS A 2 -9.16 -36.62 7.56
N GLN A 3 -7.91 -36.48 7.15
CA GLN A 3 -6.99 -35.52 7.77
C GLN A 3 -6.71 -34.38 6.80
N CYS A 4 -6.78 -33.15 7.29
CA CYS A 4 -6.42 -31.99 6.48
C CYS A 4 -4.90 -31.99 6.23
N PRO A 5 -4.44 -31.91 4.96
CA PRO A 5 -3.02 -31.89 4.65
C PRO A 5 -2.30 -30.64 5.17
N THR A 6 -3.04 -29.56 5.41
CA THR A 6 -2.49 -28.26 5.83
C THR A 6 -2.47 -28.07 7.34
N CYS A 7 -3.59 -28.29 8.04
CA CYS A 7 -3.69 -28.05 9.48
C CYS A 7 -3.65 -29.32 10.34
N ARG A 8 -3.55 -30.50 9.72
CA ARG A 8 -3.47 -31.83 10.35
C ARG A 8 -4.64 -32.22 11.28
N ARG A 9 -5.71 -31.43 11.34
CA ARG A 9 -6.94 -31.81 12.04
C ARG A 9 -7.70 -32.90 11.29
N THR A 10 -8.35 -33.76 12.05
CA THR A 10 -9.21 -34.84 11.57
C THR A 10 -10.65 -34.36 11.44
N TYR A 11 -11.34 -34.85 10.40
CA TYR A 11 -12.72 -34.50 10.06
C TYR A 11 -13.49 -35.75 9.62
N ASP A 12 -14.82 -35.68 9.72
CA ASP A 12 -15.71 -36.72 9.21
C ASP A 12 -15.66 -36.80 7.69
N ASP A 13 -15.92 -38.00 7.15
CA ASP A 13 -15.78 -38.28 5.72
C ASP A 13 -16.77 -37.50 4.83
N ASN A 14 -17.88 -37.03 5.42
CA ASN A 14 -18.86 -36.15 4.76
C ASN A 14 -18.39 -34.69 4.63
N THR A 15 -17.24 -34.33 5.22
CA THR A 15 -16.70 -32.98 5.13
C THR A 15 -15.91 -32.81 3.84
N ALA A 16 -16.34 -31.92 2.96
CA ALA A 16 -15.68 -31.63 1.68
C ALA A 16 -14.50 -30.63 1.83
N PHE A 17 -14.57 -29.71 2.79
CA PHE A 17 -13.58 -28.65 3.00
C PHE A 17 -13.18 -28.50 4.47
N CYS A 18 -11.91 -28.22 4.73
CA CYS A 18 -11.42 -27.92 6.07
C CYS A 18 -12.03 -26.60 6.59
N LYS A 19 -12.70 -26.64 7.74
CA LYS A 19 -13.33 -25.45 8.35
C LYS A 19 -12.33 -24.38 8.79
N GLU A 20 -11.08 -24.77 9.05
CA GLU A 20 -10.04 -23.88 9.57
C GLU A 20 -9.22 -23.19 8.46
N CYS A 21 -8.97 -23.91 7.35
CA CYS A 21 -8.07 -23.42 6.30
C CYS A 21 -8.66 -23.44 4.88
N GLY A 22 -9.91 -23.88 4.71
CA GLY A 22 -10.63 -23.86 3.42
C GLY A 22 -10.18 -24.90 2.38
N VAL A 23 -9.12 -25.68 2.64
CA VAL A 23 -8.58 -26.67 1.70
C VAL A 23 -9.52 -27.87 1.56
N ALA A 24 -9.71 -28.37 0.33
CA ALA A 24 -10.52 -29.54 0.03
C ALA A 24 -9.95 -30.82 0.69
N LEU A 25 -10.82 -31.61 1.31
CA LEU A 25 -10.47 -32.88 1.97
C LEU A 25 -10.77 -34.02 0.99
N CYS A 26 -9.77 -34.44 0.21
CA CYS A 26 -9.90 -35.50 -0.78
C CYS A 26 -10.39 -36.82 -0.15
N ASN A 27 -11.45 -37.40 -0.71
CA ASN A 27 -11.88 -38.77 -0.43
C ASN A 27 -10.87 -39.75 -1.04
N SER A 28 -10.44 -40.77 -0.30
CA SER A 28 -9.44 -41.73 -0.77
C SER A 28 -9.97 -42.65 -1.88
N ILE A 29 -9.21 -42.69 -2.98
CA ILE A 29 -8.82 -43.84 -3.81
C ILE A 29 -9.93 -44.58 -4.58
N ASN A 30 -9.97 -44.30 -5.90
CA ASN A 30 -10.28 -45.31 -6.91
C ASN A 30 -9.06 -45.35 -7.86
N PRO A 31 -8.38 -46.50 -8.08
CA PRO A 31 -7.29 -46.59 -9.03
C PRO A 31 -7.86 -46.59 -10.45
N VAL A 32 -7.94 -45.43 -11.09
CA VAL A 32 -8.25 -45.36 -12.53
C VAL A 32 -6.98 -45.75 -13.29
N GLN A 33 -7.06 -46.87 -14.02
CA GLN A 33 -6.02 -47.32 -14.94
C GLN A 33 -5.59 -46.21 -15.89
N ALA A 34 -4.28 -46.10 -16.10
CA ALA A 34 -3.66 -45.18 -17.05
C ALA A 34 -4.12 -45.51 -18.48
N ASN A 35 -4.92 -44.61 -19.07
CA ASN A 35 -5.15 -44.55 -20.50
C ASN A 35 -4.26 -43.42 -21.06
N PRO A 36 -3.33 -43.67 -22.00
CA PRO A 36 -2.51 -42.62 -22.56
C PRO A 36 -3.32 -41.89 -23.63
N ASN A 37 -3.84 -40.70 -23.30
CA ASN A 37 -4.31 -39.74 -24.30
C ASN A 37 -3.67 -38.37 -24.02
N PRO A 38 -3.24 -37.63 -25.06
CA PRO A 38 -2.23 -36.60 -24.93
C PRO A 38 -2.83 -35.25 -24.50
N ALA A 39 -1.94 -34.42 -23.95
CA ALA A 39 -2.16 -33.00 -23.65
C ALA A 39 -3.13 -32.68 -22.51
N TYR A 40 -2.60 -32.66 -21.29
CA TYR A 40 -2.70 -31.50 -20.41
C TYR A 40 -1.55 -31.59 -19.40
N VAL A 41 -0.44 -30.94 -19.75
CA VAL A 41 0.63 -30.66 -18.78
C VAL A 41 0.05 -29.62 -17.82
N HIS A 42 -0.71 -30.07 -16.81
CA HIS A 42 -0.75 -29.33 -15.57
C HIS A 42 0.62 -29.51 -14.96
N THR A 43 1.50 -28.57 -15.27
CA THR A 43 2.69 -28.29 -14.49
C THR A 43 2.21 -28.18 -13.05
N ALA A 44 2.36 -29.26 -12.29
CA ALA A 44 2.37 -29.21 -10.86
C ALA A 44 3.50 -28.23 -10.54
N SER A 45 3.15 -26.94 -10.42
CA SER A 45 4.04 -25.95 -9.83
C SER A 45 4.41 -26.55 -8.51
N ALA A 46 5.67 -26.99 -8.43
CA ALA A 46 6.28 -27.45 -7.23
C ALA A 46 5.80 -26.51 -6.12
N THR A 47 5.08 -27.08 -5.16
CA THR A 47 4.92 -26.46 -3.85
C THR A 47 6.33 -26.18 -3.39
N ASN A 48 6.82 -24.98 -3.69
CA ASN A 48 8.06 -24.46 -3.17
C ASN A 48 7.86 -24.53 -1.67
N ALA A 49 8.46 -25.54 -1.05
CA ALA A 49 8.59 -25.61 0.39
C ALA A 49 9.18 -24.26 0.78
N VAL A 50 8.35 -23.41 1.38
CA VAL A 50 8.72 -22.04 1.70
C VAL A 50 9.94 -22.15 2.59
N PRO A 51 11.13 -21.70 2.15
CA PRO A 51 12.34 -21.87 2.92
C PRO A 51 12.12 -21.15 4.25
N MET A 52 12.13 -21.93 5.34
CA MET A 52 11.79 -21.46 6.68
C MET A 52 12.77 -20.40 7.22
N ASN A 53 13.83 -20.10 6.45
CA ASN A 53 14.94 -19.21 6.78
C ASN A 53 15.19 -18.16 5.69
N GLU A 54 14.16 -17.70 4.98
CA GLU A 54 14.32 -16.57 4.06
C GLU A 54 14.48 -15.28 4.89
N HIS A 55 15.73 -14.83 5.02
CA HIS A 55 16.08 -13.54 5.59
C HIS A 55 16.22 -12.53 4.47
N LYS A 56 15.32 -11.55 4.44
CA LYS A 56 15.42 -10.39 3.56
C LYS A 56 15.36 -9.12 4.38
N GLU A 57 16.04 -8.10 3.88
CA GLU A 57 16.05 -6.78 4.45
C GLU A 57 15.78 -5.76 3.34
N TRP A 58 14.78 -4.90 3.56
CA TRP A 58 14.49 -3.77 2.70
C TRP A 58 14.59 -2.47 3.49
N THR A 59 15.30 -1.50 2.95
CA THR A 59 15.44 -0.16 3.54
C THR A 59 14.76 0.85 2.63
N LEU A 60 13.68 1.44 3.14
CA LEU A 60 12.86 2.41 2.44
C LEU A 60 13.13 3.81 2.96
N ASN A 61 13.63 4.67 2.09
CA ASN A 61 13.79 6.09 2.38
C ASN A 61 12.64 6.89 1.81
N GLY A 62 12.03 7.73 2.63
CA GLY A 62 10.97 8.62 2.22
C GLY A 62 11.11 9.98 2.87
N THR A 63 10.42 10.95 2.29
CA THR A 63 10.30 12.30 2.85
C THR A 63 8.85 12.52 3.26
N PHE A 64 8.64 13.38 4.24
CA PHE A 64 7.30 13.81 4.66
C PHE A 64 7.36 15.29 5.01
N HIS A 65 6.32 16.07 4.71
CA HIS A 65 6.29 17.45 5.18
C HIS A 65 5.60 17.52 6.54
N ALA A 66 6.30 18.03 7.55
CA ALA A 66 5.72 18.41 8.82
C ALA A 66 5.33 19.89 8.79
N MET A 67 4.13 20.20 9.26
CA MET A 67 3.60 21.57 9.31
C MET A 67 3.64 22.29 7.95
N GLY A 68 3.59 21.52 6.85
CA GLY A 68 3.55 21.99 5.48
C GLY A 68 4.78 22.73 4.93
N VAL A 69 5.78 23.01 5.75
CA VAL A 69 6.97 23.78 5.33
C VAL A 69 8.28 23.03 5.64
N PHE A 70 8.30 22.15 6.63
CA PHE A 70 9.51 21.45 7.04
C PHE A 70 9.58 20.04 6.47
N GLU A 71 10.60 19.79 5.65
CA GLU A 71 10.87 18.44 5.16
C GLU A 71 11.50 17.59 6.26
N GLY A 72 10.80 16.50 6.61
CA GLY A 72 11.29 15.45 7.49
C GLY A 72 11.71 14.22 6.69
N LYS A 73 12.71 13.50 7.20
CA LYS A 73 13.16 12.23 6.64
C LYS A 73 12.50 11.07 7.39
N LYS A 74 11.98 10.10 6.65
CA LYS A 74 11.44 8.86 7.18
C LYS A 74 12.20 7.69 6.58
N GLU A 75 12.86 6.92 7.42
CA GLU A 75 13.50 5.66 7.06
C GLU A 75 12.65 4.52 7.60
N THR A 76 12.40 3.50 6.79
CA THR A 76 11.70 2.28 7.20
C THR A 76 12.53 1.07 6.84
N ILE A 77 13.00 0.33 7.83
CA ILE A 77 13.76 -0.89 7.65
C ILE A 77 12.82 -2.07 7.91
N ILE A 78 12.74 -2.99 6.95
CA ILE A 78 11.88 -4.17 7.01
C ILE A 78 12.79 -5.40 6.99
N LYS A 79 12.80 -6.18 8.07
CA LYS A 79 13.58 -7.42 8.19
C LYS A 79 12.65 -8.60 8.29
N THR A 80 12.87 -9.65 7.51
CA THR A 80 12.04 -10.86 7.53
C THR A 80 12.78 -12.05 8.12
N ASN A 81 12.01 -12.91 8.79
CA ASN A 81 12.42 -14.23 9.22
C ASN A 81 11.27 -15.19 8.89
N GLY A 82 11.32 -15.78 7.70
CA GLY A 82 10.21 -16.57 7.16
C GLY A 82 8.95 -15.70 7.00
N PRO A 83 7.81 -16.04 7.63
CA PRO A 83 6.58 -15.25 7.54
C PRO A 83 6.59 -14.02 8.45
N ILE A 84 7.51 -13.91 9.41
CA ILE A 84 7.53 -12.82 10.38
C ILE A 84 8.30 -11.64 9.79
N MET A 85 7.67 -10.47 9.80
CA MET A 85 8.21 -9.20 9.34
C MET A 85 8.38 -8.24 10.51
N ASN A 86 9.61 -7.80 10.76
CA ASN A 86 9.95 -6.74 11.70
C ASN A 86 10.15 -5.43 10.95
N ILE A 87 9.35 -4.44 11.30
CA ILE A 87 9.32 -3.14 10.64
C ILE A 87 9.76 -2.09 11.63
N GLU A 88 10.89 -1.43 11.34
CA GLU A 88 11.42 -0.33 12.12
C GLU A 88 11.28 0.97 11.34
N GLN A 89 10.59 1.95 11.90
CA GLN A 89 10.39 3.27 11.28
C GLN A 89 11.08 4.34 12.11
N HIS A 90 12.01 5.05 11.48
CA HIS A 90 12.72 6.18 12.02
C HIS A 90 12.21 7.45 11.34
N LYS A 91 11.74 8.42 12.13
CA LYS A 91 11.32 9.73 11.66
C LYS A 91 12.27 10.77 12.22
N ARG A 92 12.90 11.53 11.35
CA ARG A 92 13.76 12.65 11.71
C ARG A 92 13.19 13.94 11.15
N LEU A 93 12.73 14.79 12.04
CA LEU A 93 12.55 16.21 11.79
C LEU A 93 13.74 16.95 12.42
N ILE A 94 14.09 18.13 11.93
CA ILE A 94 15.27 18.95 12.30
C ILE A 94 15.68 18.81 13.79
N ILE A 95 14.71 18.82 14.72
CA ILE A 95 14.93 18.71 16.17
C ILE A 95 14.22 17.48 16.80
N LYS A 96 13.32 16.81 16.07
CA LYS A 96 12.45 15.75 16.64
C LYS A 96 12.76 14.40 16.01
N TYR A 97 13.12 13.44 16.85
CA TYR A 97 13.32 12.06 16.46
C TYR A 97 12.16 11.18 16.97
N GLY A 98 11.63 10.32 16.12
CA GLY A 98 10.58 9.37 16.50
C GLY A 98 10.91 7.98 15.97
N ARG A 99 10.85 6.96 16.83
CA ARG A 99 11.02 5.56 16.45
C ARG A 99 9.71 4.81 16.67
N ARG A 100 9.33 3.98 15.71
CA ARG A 100 8.24 3.00 15.85
C ARG A 100 8.75 1.64 15.40
N GLN A 101 8.37 0.60 16.12
CA GLN A 101 8.67 -0.77 15.75
C GLN A 101 7.37 -1.56 15.74
N ALA A 102 7.22 -2.44 14.77
CA ALA A 102 6.09 -3.34 14.67
C ALA A 102 6.57 -4.70 14.17
N THR A 103 6.00 -5.76 14.73
CA THR A 103 6.18 -7.13 14.24
C THR A 103 4.85 -7.59 13.68
N VAL A 104 4.86 -8.02 12.42
CA VAL A 104 3.68 -8.42 11.65
C VAL A 104 3.95 -9.78 11.02
N ASP A 105 3.00 -10.71 11.13
CA ASP A 105 3.03 -11.94 10.34
C ASP A 105 2.47 -11.64 8.95
N ALA A 106 3.24 -11.93 7.90
CA ALA A 106 2.85 -11.73 6.52
C ALA A 106 1.56 -12.47 6.15
N ARG A 107 1.23 -13.57 6.85
CA ARG A 107 -0.02 -14.34 6.70
C ARG A 107 -1.24 -13.59 7.25
N GLU A 108 -1.04 -12.67 8.17
CA GLU A 108 -2.11 -11.84 8.74
C GLU A 108 -2.40 -10.59 7.89
N ILE A 109 -1.63 -10.34 6.84
CA ILE A 109 -1.87 -9.23 5.92
C ILE A 109 -3.12 -9.56 5.11
N THR A 110 -4.09 -8.66 5.16
CA THR A 110 -5.39 -8.82 4.50
C THR A 110 -5.52 -7.99 3.24
N ASP A 111 -4.82 -6.87 3.15
CA ASP A 111 -4.93 -5.93 2.03
C ASP A 111 -3.68 -5.06 1.91
N VAL A 112 -3.19 -4.92 0.68
CA VAL A 112 -2.11 -4.03 0.29
C VAL A 112 -2.60 -3.16 -0.86
N HIS A 113 -2.67 -1.85 -0.64
CA HIS A 113 -3.05 -0.90 -1.68
C HIS A 113 -2.20 0.37 -1.61
N VAL A 114 -2.17 1.10 -2.72
CA VAL A 114 -1.53 2.41 -2.80
C VAL A 114 -2.57 3.47 -2.53
N LYS A 115 -2.34 4.29 -1.52
CA LYS A 115 -3.15 5.47 -1.24
C LYS A 115 -2.37 6.72 -1.59
N LYS A 116 -2.94 7.54 -2.48
CA LYS A 116 -2.49 8.91 -2.68
C LYS A 116 -3.00 9.75 -1.52
N LYS A 117 -2.09 10.33 -0.74
CA LYS A 117 -2.45 11.24 0.35
C LYS A 117 -2.02 12.64 -0.05
N THR A 118 -3.00 13.52 -0.25
CA THR A 118 -2.75 14.96 -0.32
C THR A 118 -2.37 15.43 1.08
N GLU A 119 -1.21 16.06 1.19
CA GLU A 119 -0.79 16.62 2.46
C GLU A 119 -1.59 17.87 2.81
N THR A 120 -1.69 18.19 4.10
CA THR A 120 -2.41 19.37 4.58
C THR A 120 -1.92 20.66 3.91
N ALA A 121 -0.63 20.74 3.57
CA ALA A 121 -0.05 21.86 2.82
C ALA A 121 -0.71 22.06 1.45
N GLY A 122 -0.99 20.97 0.74
CA GLY A 122 -1.67 21.01 -0.56
C GLY A 122 -3.07 21.58 -0.43
N PHE A 123 -3.82 21.18 0.61
CA PHE A 123 -5.13 21.77 0.91
C PHE A 123 -5.03 23.26 1.21
N ILE A 124 -4.06 23.70 2.03
CA ILE A 124 -3.86 25.12 2.35
C ILE A 124 -3.60 25.93 1.07
N LEU A 125 -2.75 25.45 0.17
CA LEU A 125 -2.47 26.14 -1.10
C LEU A 125 -3.69 26.20 -2.02
N ILE A 126 -4.51 25.15 -2.05
CA ILE A 126 -5.79 25.18 -2.76
C ILE A 126 -6.70 26.26 -2.16
N PHE A 127 -6.82 26.34 -0.83
CA PHE A 127 -7.62 27.38 -0.17
C PHE A 127 -7.11 28.78 -0.46
N ILE A 128 -5.79 29.00 -0.42
CA ILE A 128 -5.17 30.28 -0.79
C ILE A 128 -5.51 30.61 -2.25
N GLY A 129 -5.38 29.65 -3.16
CA GLY A 129 -5.72 29.84 -4.57
C GLY A 129 -7.19 30.22 -4.77
N VAL A 130 -8.12 29.53 -4.10
CA VAL A 130 -9.56 29.85 -4.11
C VAL A 130 -9.83 31.24 -3.52
N PHE A 131 -9.13 31.62 -2.45
CA PHE A 131 -9.26 32.95 -1.86
C PHE A 131 -8.87 34.05 -2.86
N PHE A 132 -7.78 33.88 -3.61
CA PHE A 132 -7.38 34.84 -4.65
C PHE A 132 -8.36 34.95 -5.83
N LEU A 133 -9.21 33.94 -6.08
CA LEU A 133 -10.32 34.05 -7.03
C LEU A 133 -11.49 34.87 -6.47
N ILE A 134 -11.84 34.64 -5.21
CA ILE A 134 -13.07 35.19 -4.62
C ILE A 134 -12.85 36.62 -4.10
N ALA A 135 -11.70 36.90 -3.49
CA ALA A 135 -11.40 38.18 -2.86
C ALA A 135 -11.61 39.41 -3.79
N PRO A 136 -11.13 39.46 -5.03
CA PRO A 136 -11.36 40.61 -5.92
C PRO A 136 -12.83 40.78 -6.31
N ILE A 137 -13.57 39.67 -6.50
CA ILE A 137 -15.00 39.69 -6.80
C ILE A 137 -15.78 40.24 -5.60
N LEU A 138 -15.48 39.75 -4.40
CA LEU A 138 -16.13 40.20 -3.17
C LEU A 138 -15.85 41.68 -2.90
N GLY A 139 -14.60 42.12 -3.10
CA GLY A 139 -14.18 43.51 -2.94
C GLY A 139 -14.90 44.45 -3.91
N ALA A 140 -15.02 44.06 -5.18
CA ALA A 140 -15.76 44.82 -6.18
C ALA A 140 -17.24 44.99 -5.82
N ILE A 141 -17.89 43.92 -5.37
CA ILE A 141 -19.30 43.95 -4.93
C ILE A 141 -19.47 44.85 -3.70
N LEU A 142 -18.57 44.73 -2.70
CA LEU A 142 -18.69 45.47 -1.44
C LEU A 142 -18.37 46.96 -1.57
N LEU A 143 -17.48 47.33 -2.50
CA LEU A 143 -17.00 48.70 -2.68
C LEU A 143 -17.62 49.39 -3.90
N ASP A 144 -18.49 48.69 -4.64
CA ASP A 144 -19.11 49.17 -5.88
C ASP A 144 -18.08 49.67 -6.91
N VAL A 145 -16.99 48.91 -7.06
CA VAL A 145 -15.87 49.21 -7.96
C VAL A 145 -15.98 48.34 -9.21
N GLU A 146 -15.86 48.95 -10.39
CA GLU A 146 -15.75 48.22 -11.65
C GLU A 146 -14.43 47.44 -11.71
N LEU A 147 -14.53 46.12 -11.85
CA LEU A 147 -13.37 45.25 -12.09
C LEU A 147 -12.82 45.50 -13.49
N THR A 148 -11.57 45.94 -13.57
CA THR A 148 -10.88 45.99 -14.87
C THR A 148 -10.31 44.62 -15.23
N GLY A 149 -10.10 44.35 -16.53
CA GLY A 149 -9.53 43.08 -16.99
C GLY A 149 -8.14 42.77 -16.42
N SER A 150 -7.35 43.81 -16.08
CA SER A 150 -6.08 43.67 -15.39
C SER A 150 -6.23 43.18 -13.94
N ASP A 151 -7.29 43.57 -13.24
CA ASP A 151 -7.52 43.17 -11.85
C ASP A 151 -7.95 41.70 -11.76
N MET A 152 -8.72 41.24 -12.75
CA MET A 152 -9.11 39.83 -12.84
C MET A 152 -7.92 38.92 -13.15
N THR A 153 -7.04 39.34 -14.06
CA THR A 153 -5.85 38.53 -14.43
C THR A 153 -4.83 38.44 -13.29
N ALA A 154 -4.68 39.52 -12.50
CA ALA A 154 -3.83 39.55 -11.31
C ALA A 154 -4.27 38.55 -10.21
N GLY A 155 -5.58 38.30 -10.06
CA GLY A 155 -6.10 37.29 -9.12
C GLY A 155 -6.12 35.87 -9.70
N LEU A 156 -6.41 35.74 -11.01
CA LEU A 156 -6.63 34.46 -11.66
C LEU A 156 -5.34 33.63 -11.83
N ILE A 157 -4.22 34.28 -12.17
CA ILE A 157 -2.94 33.58 -12.38
C ILE A 157 -2.42 32.96 -11.06
N PRO A 158 -2.29 33.70 -9.94
CA PRO A 158 -1.86 33.13 -8.67
C PRO A 158 -2.84 32.08 -8.15
N ALA A 159 -4.13 32.27 -8.39
CA ALA A 159 -5.14 31.31 -7.99
C ALA A 159 -4.99 29.96 -8.69
N LEU A 160 -4.89 29.98 -10.03
CA LEU A 160 -4.70 28.77 -10.81
C LEU A 160 -3.38 28.09 -10.43
N LEU A 161 -2.31 28.85 -10.23
CA LEU A 161 -1.03 28.33 -9.79
C LEU A 161 -1.13 27.67 -8.40
N GLY A 162 -1.78 28.32 -7.43
CA GLY A 162 -1.98 27.79 -6.08
C GLY A 162 -2.78 26.49 -6.08
N ILE A 163 -3.84 26.41 -6.90
CA ILE A 163 -4.64 25.21 -7.07
C ILE A 163 -3.82 24.10 -7.74
N LEU A 164 -3.10 24.39 -8.83
CA LEU A 164 -2.25 23.42 -9.54
C LEU A 164 -1.17 22.87 -8.63
N VAL A 165 -0.41 23.74 -7.97
CA VAL A 165 0.69 23.35 -7.08
C VAL A 165 0.15 22.59 -5.87
N GLY A 166 -0.96 23.04 -5.28
CA GLY A 166 -1.60 22.35 -4.16
C GLY A 166 -2.11 20.95 -4.53
N TYR A 167 -2.70 20.80 -5.72
CA TYR A 167 -3.26 19.54 -6.20
C TYR A 167 -2.19 18.53 -6.67
N PHE A 168 -1.18 18.99 -7.40
CA PHE A 168 -0.15 18.11 -7.98
C PHE A 168 1.10 18.00 -7.10
N GLY A 169 1.58 19.10 -6.54
CA GLY A 169 2.88 19.19 -5.87
C GLY A 169 2.95 18.51 -4.49
N PHE A 170 1.83 18.39 -3.78
CA PHE A 170 1.80 17.89 -2.39
C PHE A 170 1.08 16.56 -2.24
N THR A 171 1.29 15.67 -3.20
CA THR A 171 0.66 14.35 -3.18
C THR A 171 1.69 13.25 -2.99
N ASN A 172 1.66 12.62 -1.82
CA ASN A 172 2.56 11.52 -1.49
C ASN A 172 1.82 10.18 -1.62
N LYS A 173 2.34 9.29 -2.47
CA LYS A 173 1.87 7.91 -2.58
C LYS A 173 2.45 7.09 -1.43
N HIS A 174 1.59 6.31 -0.78
CA HIS A 174 1.99 5.42 0.30
C HIS A 174 1.40 4.04 0.07
N TYR A 175 2.16 2.99 0.39
CA TYR A 175 1.58 1.67 0.59
C TYR A 175 0.91 1.62 1.95
N ILE A 176 -0.35 1.23 1.97
CA ILE A 176 -1.07 0.90 3.18
C ILE A 176 -1.13 -0.62 3.25
N ILE A 177 -0.47 -1.18 4.26
CA ILE A 177 -0.50 -2.61 4.53
C ILE A 177 -1.42 -2.79 5.74
N THR A 178 -2.56 -3.43 5.47
CA THR A 178 -3.57 -3.74 6.48
C THR A 178 -3.38 -5.17 6.94
N HIS A 179 -3.34 -5.36 8.25
CA HIS A 179 -3.28 -6.66 8.90
C HIS A 179 -4.33 -6.72 10.02
N ARG A 180 -4.55 -7.90 10.61
CA ARG A 180 -5.61 -8.09 11.62
C ARG A 180 -5.55 -7.14 12.83
N ARG A 181 -4.36 -6.64 13.18
CA ARG A 181 -4.14 -5.79 14.37
C ARG A 181 -4.02 -4.30 14.04
N GLY A 182 -4.16 -3.90 12.78
CA GLY A 182 -4.06 -2.51 12.37
C GLY A 182 -3.53 -2.32 10.95
N SER A 183 -2.96 -1.14 10.71
CA SER A 183 -2.39 -0.79 9.42
C SER A 183 -1.13 0.03 9.61
N PHE A 184 -0.16 -0.15 8.73
CA PHE A 184 1.03 0.69 8.68
C PHE A 184 1.26 1.24 7.28
N ASN A 185 1.86 2.43 7.24
CA ASN A 185 2.10 3.15 6.01
C ASN A 185 3.60 3.08 5.66
N LEU A 186 3.91 2.58 4.46
CA LEU A 186 5.25 2.60 3.88
C LEU A 186 5.32 3.66 2.78
N PRO A 187 6.45 4.39 2.65
CA PRO A 187 6.62 5.35 1.56
C PRO A 187 6.72 4.60 0.22
N PHE A 188 5.91 4.98 -0.78
CA PHE A 188 5.88 4.31 -2.09
C PHE A 188 7.19 4.49 -2.86
N ASN A 189 7.75 5.70 -2.83
CA ASN A 189 8.98 6.06 -3.53
C ASN A 189 10.26 5.55 -2.84
N GLY A 190 10.13 4.85 -1.70
CA GLY A 190 11.28 4.38 -0.93
C GLY A 190 11.88 3.06 -1.40
N LEU A 191 11.20 2.36 -2.30
CA LEU A 191 11.72 1.16 -2.98
C LEU A 191 11.86 1.46 -4.47
N ASP A 192 12.99 1.03 -5.04
CA ASP A 192 13.11 0.94 -6.49
C ASP A 192 12.10 -0.08 -7.08
N SER A 193 11.94 -0.12 -8.40
CA SER A 193 10.96 -0.99 -9.04
C SER A 193 11.20 -2.48 -8.79
N ALA A 194 12.47 -2.91 -8.70
CA ALA A 194 12.84 -4.30 -8.50
C ALA A 194 12.59 -4.74 -7.05
N GLN A 195 13.06 -3.96 -6.08
CA GLN A 195 12.82 -4.19 -4.65
C GLN A 195 11.34 -4.14 -4.31
N ARG A 196 10.58 -3.26 -4.97
CA ARG A 196 9.13 -3.18 -4.84
C ARG A 196 8.46 -4.45 -5.31
N GLN A 197 8.82 -4.95 -6.50
CA GLN A 197 8.26 -6.19 -7.00
C GLN A 197 8.62 -7.37 -6.08
N GLU A 198 9.88 -7.44 -5.65
CA GLU A 198 10.34 -8.48 -4.72
C GLU A 198 9.58 -8.44 -3.38
N PHE A 199 9.33 -7.26 -2.84
CA PHE A 199 8.56 -7.07 -1.61
C PHE A 199 7.10 -7.51 -1.78
N LEU A 200 6.46 -7.15 -2.91
CA LEU A 200 5.09 -7.57 -3.22
C LEU A 200 5.01 -9.08 -3.47
N ASP A 201 6.01 -9.67 -4.13
CA ASP A 201 6.10 -11.11 -4.34
C ASP A 201 6.25 -11.85 -3.01
N TYR A 202 7.05 -11.30 -2.07
CA TYR A 202 7.15 -11.81 -0.71
C TYR A 202 5.79 -11.80 -0.01
N ILE A 203 5.05 -10.69 -0.03
CA ILE A 203 3.71 -10.63 0.59
C ILE A 203 2.76 -11.63 -0.08
N THR A 204 2.73 -11.67 -1.41
CA THR A 204 1.83 -12.54 -2.19
C THR A 204 2.10 -14.02 -1.89
N ARG A 205 3.35 -14.39 -1.64
CA ARG A 205 3.73 -15.75 -1.24
C ARG A 205 3.07 -16.20 0.05
N TYR A 206 2.91 -15.32 1.03
CA TYR A 206 2.32 -15.65 2.35
C TYR A 206 0.84 -15.26 2.48
N SER A 207 0.38 -14.28 1.69
CA SER A 207 -1.00 -13.83 1.63
C SER A 207 -1.39 -13.50 0.18
N PRO A 208 -1.75 -14.51 -0.62
CA PRO A 208 -1.99 -14.35 -2.06
C PRO A 208 -3.20 -13.48 -2.39
N TYR A 209 -4.12 -13.31 -1.44
CA TYR A 209 -5.32 -12.48 -1.60
C TYR A 209 -5.13 -11.02 -1.14
N ALA A 210 -4.01 -10.70 -0.49
CA ALA A 210 -3.78 -9.36 0.03
C ALA A 210 -3.37 -8.36 -1.05
N VAL A 211 -2.66 -8.81 -2.09
CA VAL A 211 -2.11 -7.95 -3.13
C VAL A 211 -3.11 -7.92 -4.29
N LYS A 212 -3.90 -6.84 -4.39
CA LYS A 212 -4.82 -6.65 -5.50
C LYS A 212 -4.05 -6.24 -6.76
N THR A 213 -4.42 -6.81 -7.90
CA THR A 213 -3.75 -6.66 -9.21
C THR A 213 -3.66 -5.22 -9.74
N ASP A 214 -4.43 -4.29 -9.15
CA ASP A 214 -4.44 -2.86 -9.51
C ASP A 214 -3.22 -2.05 -9.06
N LEU A 215 -2.27 -2.67 -8.34
CA LEU A 215 -1.01 -2.02 -7.95
C LEU A 215 -0.11 -1.64 -9.15
N SER A 216 -0.43 -2.14 -10.36
CA SER A 216 0.29 -1.89 -11.61
C SER A 216 -0.15 -0.63 -12.37
N LEU A 217 -1.29 -0.02 -12.02
CA LEU A 217 -1.91 1.07 -12.81
C LEU A 217 -1.86 2.45 -12.14
N GLY A 218 -1.19 2.59 -11.00
CA GLY A 218 -1.03 3.87 -10.31
C GLY A 218 0.00 4.79 -10.96
N TRP A 219 -0.16 5.13 -12.25
CA TRP A 219 0.56 6.24 -12.91
C TRP A 219 0.04 7.57 -12.35
#